data_AF-A0A811T8E4-F1
#
_entry.id   AF-A0A811T8E4-F1
#
_cell.length_a   1.000
_cell.length_b   1.000
_cell.length_c   1.000
_cell.angle_alpha   90.00
_cell.angle_beta   90.00
_cell.angle_gamma   90.00
#
_symmetry.space_group_name_H-M   'P 1'
#
loop_
_entity.id
_entity.type
_entity.pdbx_description
1 polymer ?
#
loop_
_entity_poly.entity_id
_entity_poly.type
_entity_poly.pdbx_seq_one_letter_code
_entity_poly.pdbx_strand_id
1 'polypeptide(L)' 'MIENVLKKAIFILKTDPIPIRPLDIAKLKGEKNKYRIRKGKFRIIYEVIWEQKLILIHRIDFRGDIYK' A
#
# COMPACT_ATOMS: atom_id res chain seq x y z
N MET A 1 -18.09 -1.68 1.11
CA MET A 1 -17.10 -2.78 1.21
C MET A 1 -15.67 -2.35 0.93
N ILE A 2 -15.40 -1.57 -0.12
CA ILE A 2 -14.03 -1.16 -0.52
C ILE A 2 -13.35 -0.23 0.50
N GLU A 3 -14.08 0.75 1.03
CA GLU A 3 -13.58 1.68 2.06
C GLU A 3 -13.00 0.95 3.29
N ASN A 4 -13.62 -0.18 3.66
CA ASN A 4 -13.21 -0.97 4.82
C ASN A 4 -11.86 -1.67 4.60
N VAL A 5 -11.56 -2.09 3.36
CA VAL A 5 -10.28 -2.71 3.01
C VAL A 5 -9.15 -1.69 3.04
N LEU A 6 -9.39 -0.49 2.52
CA LEU A 6 -8.41 0.60 2.55
C LEU A 6 -8.11 1.05 3.97
N LYS A 7 -9.15 1.30 4.79
CA LYS A 7 -8.99 1.65 6.21
C LYS A 7 -8.18 0.59 6.96
N LYS A 8 -8.48 -0.71 6.73
CA LYS A 8 -7.73 -1.81 7.33
C LYS A 8 -6.25 -1.83 6.90
N ALA A 9 -5.98 -1.60 5.61
CA ALA A 9 -4.61 -1.54 5.11
C ALA A 9 -3.82 -0.38 5.74
N ILE A 10 -4.41 0.81 5.82
CA ILE A 10 -3.79 1.99 6.46
C ILE A 10 -3.52 1.71 7.95
N PHE A 11 -4.48 1.10 8.65
CA PHE A 11 -4.31 0.78 10.08
C PHE A 11 -3.15 -0.20 10.31
N ILE A 12 -3.04 -1.24 9.48
CA ILE A 12 -1.91 -2.19 9.55
C ILE A 12 -0.60 -1.47 9.25
N LEU A 13 -0.55 -0.62 8.22
CA LEU A 13 0.64 0.15 7.85
C LEU A 13 1.15 1.05 8.98
N LYS A 14 0.24 1.59 9.81
CA LYS A 14 0.60 2.41 10.98
C LYS A 14 1.41 1.62 12.01
N THR A 15 1.14 0.33 12.17
CA THR A 15 1.80 -0.54 13.16
C THR A 15 3.01 -1.29 12.59
N ASP A 16 2.94 -1.68 11.32
CA ASP A 16 3.98 -2.38 10.60
C ASP A 16 4.07 -1.78 9.19
N PRO A 17 5.18 -1.11 8.81
CA PRO A 17 5.32 -0.47 7.51
C PRO A 17 5.58 -1.47 6.36
N ILE A 18 5.94 -2.74 6.64
CA ILE A 18 6.15 -3.78 5.61
C ILE A 18 5.46 -5.10 6.00
N PRO A 19 4.12 -5.13 6.08
CA PRO A 19 3.37 -6.28 6.54
C PRO A 19 3.16 -7.28 5.39
N ILE A 20 4.23 -8.02 5.03
CA ILE A 20 4.34 -8.86 3.82
C ILE A 20 3.14 -9.80 3.63
N ARG A 21 2.76 -10.54 4.67
CA ARG A 21 1.74 -11.59 4.61
C ARG A 21 0.29 -11.07 4.55
N PRO A 22 -0.17 -10.15 5.42
CA PRO A 22 -1.58 -9.74 5.43
C PRO A 22 -1.99 -8.89 4.21
N LEU A 23 -1.05 -8.17 3.60
CA LEU A 23 -1.33 -7.20 2.53
C LEU A 23 -0.73 -7.54 1.16
N ASP A 24 -0.10 -8.72 0.99
CA ASP A 24 0.56 -9.12 -0.27
C ASP A 24 1.46 -7.97 -0.80
N ILE A 25 2.44 -7.62 0.02
CA ILE A 25 3.38 -6.54 -0.28
C ILE A 25 4.54 -7.06 -1.10
N ALA A 26 4.85 -6.33 -2.17
CA ALA A 26 6.06 -6.51 -2.95
C ALA A 26 6.88 -5.21 -2.97
N LYS A 27 8.20 -5.32 -2.81
CA LYS A 27 9.11 -4.21 -3.05
C LYS A 27 9.18 -3.89 -4.54
N LEU A 28 9.20 -2.61 -4.90
CA LEU A 28 9.39 -2.20 -6.29
C LEU A 28 10.87 -2.37 -6.69
N LYS A 29 11.11 -3.01 -7.84
CA LYS A 29 12.47 -3.28 -8.33
C LYS A 29 13.19 -1.95 -8.61
N GLY A 30 14.44 -1.85 -8.15
CA GLY A 30 15.27 -0.65 -8.33
C GLY A 30 15.01 0.46 -7.31
N GLU A 31 14.03 0.30 -6.42
CA GLU A 31 13.64 1.30 -5.43
C GLU A 31 14.08 0.89 -4.02
N LYS A 32 14.66 1.82 -3.25
CA LYS A 32 15.20 1.51 -1.91
C LYS A 32 14.10 1.21 -0.90
N ASN A 33 13.06 2.04 -0.86
CA ASN A 33 12.00 2.00 0.17
C ASN A 33 10.58 2.11 -0.40
N LYS A 34 10.38 1.83 -1.70
CA LYS A 34 9.05 1.82 -2.31
C LYS A 34 8.47 0.41 -2.39
N TYR A 35 7.19 0.31 -2.07
CA TYR A 35 6.46 -0.93 -1.94
C TYR A 35 5.11 -0.83 -2.63
N ARG A 36 4.55 -2.00 -2.96
CA ARG A 36 3.22 -2.14 -3.54
C ARG A 36 2.39 -3.12 -2.73
N ILE A 37 1.21 -2.70 -2.30
CA ILE A 37 0.16 -3.58 -1.75
C ILE A 37 -0.73 -4.04 -2.91
N ARG A 38 -1.12 -5.31 -2.90
CA ARG A 38 -2.15 -5.83 -3.82
C ARG A 38 -3.22 -6.59 -3.05
N LYS A 39 -4.45 -6.08 -3.06
CA LYS A 39 -5.60 -6.78 -2.43
C LYS A 39 -6.77 -6.87 -3.40
N GLY A 40 -6.94 -8.03 -4.02
CA GLY A 40 -7.97 -8.23 -5.05
C GLY A 40 -7.80 -7.26 -6.22
N LYS A 41 -8.78 -6.36 -6.40
CA LYS A 41 -8.77 -5.31 -7.43
C LYS A 41 -7.97 -4.07 -7.03
N PHE A 42 -7.46 -3.98 -5.81
CA PHE A 42 -6.87 -2.74 -5.29
C PHE A 42 -5.34 -2.78 -5.29
N ARG A 43 -4.71 -1.64 -5.60
CA ARG A 43 -3.25 -1.44 -5.56
C ARG A 43 -2.90 -0.14 -4.83
N ILE A 44 -1.99 -0.21 -3.85
CA ILE A 44 -1.34 0.98 -3.27
C ILE A 44 0.13 0.96 -3.64
N ILE A 45 0.67 2.09 -4.08
CA ILE A 45 2.11 2.34 -4.13
C ILE A 45 2.44 3.31 -3.00
N TYR A 46 3.38 2.93 -2.14
CA TYR A 46 3.81 3.75 -1.02
C TYR A 46 5.31 3.65 -0.78
N GLU A 47 5.83 4.59 0.00
CA GLU A 47 7.22 4.69 0.40
C GLU A 47 7.35 4.80 1.91
N VAL A 48 8.37 4.16 2.47
CA VAL A 48 8.71 4.23 3.89
C VAL A 48 9.93 5.12 4.08
N ILE A 49 9.73 6.31 4.66
CA ILE A 49 10.78 7.26 5.00
C ILE A 49 11.13 7.06 6.47
N TRP A 50 12.06 6.14 6.73
CA TRP A 50 12.42 5.67 8.07
C TRP A 50 12.88 6.78 9.01
N GLU A 51 13.69 7.72 8.52
CA GLU A 51 14.24 8.83 9.30
C GLU A 51 13.13 9.74 9.86
N GLN A 52 12.02 9.87 9.12
CA GLN A 52 10.89 10.71 9.49
C GLN A 52 9.74 9.92 10.12
N LYS A 53 9.87 8.58 10.22
CA LYS A 53 8.78 7.66 10.59
C LYS A 53 7.51 7.91 9.75
N LEU A 54 7.69 8.22 8.47
CA LEU A 54 6.64 8.63 7.55
C LEU A 54 6.37 7.54 6.51
N ILE A 55 5.10 7.25 6.28
CA ILE A 55 4.64 6.43 5.17
C ILE A 55 3.96 7.35 4.15
N LEU A 56 4.58 7.50 2.98
CA LEU A 56 4.05 8.34 1.90
C LEU A 56 3.30 7.48 0.89
N ILE A 57 1.99 7.70 0.76
CA ILE A 57 1.17 7.02 -0.25
C ILE A 57 1.26 7.82 -1.56
N HIS A 58 1.88 7.24 -2.57
CA HIS A 58 2.06 7.86 -3.89
C HIS A 58 0.83 7.71 -4.77
N ARG A 59 0.19 6.54 -4.75
CA ARG A 59 -0.94 6.23 -5.62
C ARG A 59 -1.82 5.13 -5.03
N ILE A 60 -3.12 5.29 -5.24
CA ILE A 60 -4.14 4.29 -4.95
C ILE A 60 -4.92 4.01 -6.24
N ASP A 61 -4.87 2.78 -6.75
CA ASP A 61 -5.54 2.36 -7.99
C ASP A 61 -6.56 1.24 -7.76
N PHE A 62 -7.67 1.29 -8.50
CA PHE A 62 -8.67 0.22 -8.59
C PHE A 62 -8.62 -0.43 -9.98
N ARG A 63 -8.23 -1.70 -10.03
CA ARG A 63 -8.20 -2.53 -11.23
C ARG A 63 -9.63 -2.86 -11.63
N GLY A 64 -10.17 -2.05 -12.54
CA GLY A 64 -11.53 -2.16 -13.06
C GLY A 64 -12.29 -0.83 -13.10
N ASP A 65 -11.81 0.22 -12.43
CA ASP A 65 -12.32 1.58 -12.58
C ASP A 65 -11.29 2.42 -13.31
N ILE A 66 -11.32 2.29 -14.64
CA ILE A 66 -10.96 3.36 -15.57
C ILE A 66 -12.31 3.90 -16.06
N TYR A 67 -13.06 4.59 -15.20
CA TYR A 67 -14.41 5.13 -15.44
C TYR A 67 -15.61 4.18 -15.21
N LYS A 68 -16.47 4.59 -14.26
CA LYS A 68 -17.91 4.75 -14.49
C LYS A 68 -18.32 6.14 -14.01
#